data_AF-A0A9X2MAM6-F1
#
_entry.id   AF-A0A9X2MAM6-F1
#
_cell.length_a   1.000
_cell.length_b   1.000
_cell.length_c   1.000
_cell.angle_alpha   90.00
_cell.angle_beta   90.00
_cell.angle_gamma   90.00
#
_symmetry.space_group_name_H-M   'P 1'
#
loop_
_entity.id
_entity.type
_entity.pdbx_description
1 polymer ?
#
loop_
_entity_poly.entity_id
_entity_poly.type
_entity_poly.pdbx_seq_one_letter_code
_entity_poly.pdbx_strand_id
1 'polypeptide(L)' 'MSLRHAVLGLLSEEPGSGWDLMQKFDISLRHAWTATQSQVYGELAKLTDAGLIT' A
#
# COMPACT_ATOMS: atom_id res chain seq x y z
N MET A 1 -10.41 6.56 -1.59
CA MET A 1 -9.69 7.79 -1.20
C MET A 1 -8.75 7.58 -0.02
N SER A 2 -9.10 6.85 1.05
CA SER A 2 -8.18 6.67 2.20
C SER A 2 -7.04 5.66 1.96
N LEU A 3 -7.31 4.55 1.26
CA LEU A 3 -6.34 3.46 1.09
C LEU A 3 -5.07 3.91 0.35
N ARG A 4 -5.24 4.73 -0.70
CA ARG A 4 -4.13 5.28 -1.48
C ARG A 4 -3.17 6.10 -0.61
N HIS A 5 -3.70 6.96 0.27
CA HIS A 5 -2.88 7.76 1.18
C HIS A 5 -2.20 6.90 2.24
N ALA A 6 -2.86 5.85 2.73
CA ALA A 6 -2.25 4.90 3.65
C ALA A 6 -1.07 4.14 3.02
N VAL A 7 -1.24 3.68 1.77
CA VAL A 7 -0.18 3.03 0.99
C VAL A 7 0.98 3.99 0.71
N LEU A 8 0.71 5.23 0.33
CA LEU A 8 1.73 6.26 0.13
C LEU A 8 2.47 6.62 1.43
N GLY A 9 1.76 6.67 2.56
CA GLY A 9 2.37 6.90 3.88
C GLY A 9 3.35 5.78 4.25
N LEU A 10 2.95 4.52 4.02
CA LEU A 10 3.82 3.36 4.23
C LEU A 10 5.06 3.35 3.32
N LEU A 11 4.90 3.72 2.05
CA LEU A 11 6.02 3.88 1.11
C LEU A 11 6.96 5.02 1.50
N SER A 12 6.43 6.08 2.12
CA SER A 12 7.23 7.22 2.55
C SER A 12 8.13 6.90 3.75
N GLU A 13 7.78 5.92 4.58
CA GLU A 13 8.62 5.51 5.71
C GLU A 13 9.81 4.65 5.27
N GLU A 14 9.61 3.77 4.28
CA GLU A 14 10.71 2.95 3.77
C GLU A 14 10.40 2.44 2.34
N PRO A 15 11.33 2.60 1.37
CA PRO A 15 11.20 1.96 0.07
C PRO A 15 11.28 0.44 0.24
N GLY A 16 10.34 -0.30 -0.36
CA GLY A 16 10.30 -1.75 -0.26
C GLY A 16 9.55 -2.36 -1.45
N SER A 17 9.69 -3.68 -1.60
CA SER A 17 8.95 -4.40 -2.63
C SER A 17 7.44 -4.38 -2.33
N GLY A 18 6.60 -4.63 -3.34
CA GLY A 18 5.15 -4.74 -3.12
C GLY A 18 4.77 -5.81 -2.09
N TRP A 19 5.64 -6.81 -1.87
CA TRP A 19 5.48 -7.82 -0.84
C TRP A 19 5.78 -7.28 0.57
N ASP A 20 6.87 -6.54 0.74
CA ASP A 20 7.21 -5.88 2.01
C ASP A 20 6.13 -4.90 2.43
N LEU A 21 5.56 -4.19 1.46
CA LEU A 21 4.47 -3.27 1.72
C LEU A 21 3.21 -4.01 2.18
N MET A 22 2.90 -5.15 1.57
CA MET A 22 1.78 -5.99 2.00
C MET A 22 1.98 -6.54 3.41
N GLN A 23 3.19 -6.99 3.75
CA GLN A 23 3.56 -7.40 5.11
C GLN A 23 3.33 -6.27 6.11
N LYS A 24 3.86 -5.07 5.83
CA LYS A 24 3.69 -3.91 6.71
C LYS A 24 2.24 -3.42 6.77
N PHE A 25 1.48 -3.50 5.68
CA PHE A 25 0.07 -3.15 5.67
C PHE A 25 -0.73 -4.11 6.57
N ASP A 26 -0.42 -5.42 6.50
CA ASP A 26 -1.08 -6.44 7.30
C ASP A 26 -0.75 -6.33 8.80
N ILE A 27 0.46 -5.89 9.14
CA ILE A 27 0.91 -5.69 10.52
C ILE A 27 0.42 -4.35 11.09
N SER A 28 0.57 -3.25 10.34
CA SER A 28 0.37 -1.89 10.85
C SER A 28 -1.05 -1.35 10.66
N LEU A 29 -1.76 -1.78 9.61
CA LEU A 29 -3.04 -1.18 9.22
C LEU A 29 -4.23 -2.14 9.25
N ARG A 30 -4.04 -3.45 9.47
CA ARG A 30 -5.15 -4.41 9.60
C ARG A 30 -6.16 -4.05 10.70
N HIS A 31 -5.71 -3.36 11.75
CA HIS A 31 -6.57 -2.90 12.85
C HIS A 31 -7.33 -1.61 12.54
N ALA A 32 -6.82 -0.77 11.64
CA ALA A 32 -7.37 0.54 11.30
C ALA A 32 -8.15 0.55 9.96
N TRP A 33 -7.81 -0.36 9.04
CA TRP A 33 -8.45 -0.50 7.73
C TRP A 33 -8.72 -1.97 7.39
N THR A 34 -9.99 -2.28 7.15
CA THR A 34 -10.43 -3.53 6.53
C THR A 34 -10.23 -3.46 5.02
N ALA A 35 -9.01 -3.67 4.55
CA ALA A 35 -8.68 -3.80 3.14
C ALA A 35 -8.24 -5.23 2.81
N THR A 36 -8.74 -5.78 1.71
CA THR A 36 -8.29 -7.09 1.23
C THR A 36 -6.97 -6.95 0.46
N GLN A 37 -6.20 -8.04 0.38
CA GLN A 37 -4.93 -8.04 -0.36
C GLN A 37 -5.12 -7.56 -1.81
N SER A 38 -6.19 -8.00 -2.48
CA SER A 38 -6.51 -7.56 -3.85
C SER A 38 -6.76 -6.06 -3.98
N GLN A 39 -7.34 -5.41 -2.95
CA GLN A 39 -7.54 -3.96 -2.97
C GLN A 39 -6.22 -3.19 -2.82
N VAL A 40 -5.31 -3.68 -1.98
CA VAL A 40 -3.99 -3.08 -1.79
C VAL A 40 -3.15 -3.24 -3.07
N TYR A 41 -3.10 -4.44 -3.65
CA TYR A 41 -2.41 -4.66 -4.92
C TYR A 41 -3.03 -3.86 -6.07
N GLY A 42 -4.35 -3.70 -6.09
CA GLY A 42 -5.03 -2.87 -7.08
C GLY A 42 -4.68 -1.38 -6.96
N GLU A 43 -4.53 -0.84 -5.75
CA GLU A 43 -4.05 0.53 -5.57
C GLU A 43 -2.56 0.68 -5.84
N LEU A 44 -1.73 -0.31 -5.49
CA LEU A 44 -0.31 -0.33 -5.87
C LEU A 44 -0.15 -0.30 -7.39
N ALA A 45 -0.88 -1.16 -8.12
CA ALA A 45 -0.87 -1.15 -9.58
C ALA A 45 -1.26 0.22 -10.16
N LYS A 46 -2.31 0.86 -9.61
CA LYS A 46 -2.69 2.23 -10.01
C LYS A 46 -1.63 3.27 -9.72
N LEU A 47 -0.89 3.14 -8.61
CA LEU A 47 0.20 4.04 -8.25
C LEU A 47 1.41 3.85 -9.20
N THR A 48 1.70 2.61 -9.58
CA THR A 48 2.72 2.28 -10.59
C THR A 48 2.32 2.81 -11.96
N ASP A 49 1.08 2.60 -12.40
CA ASP A 49 0.55 3.13 -13.66
C ASP A 49 0.55 4.67 -13.69
N ALA A 50 0.36 5.31 -12.52
CA ALA A 50 0.45 6.75 -12.37
C ALA A 50 1.90 7.29 -12.31
N GLY A 51 2.91 6.42 -12.35
CA GLY A 51 4.33 6.79 -12.27
C GLY A 51 4.74 7.35 -10.91
N LEU A 52 3.97 7.10 -9.85
CA LEU A 52 4.22 7.60 -8.49
C LEU A 52 5.15 6.68 -7.69
N ILE A 53 5.28 5.42 -8.12
CA ILE A 53 6.15 4.39 -7.53
C ILE A 53 6.80 3.58 -8.65
N THR A 54 7.98 3.00 -8.40
CA THR A 54 8.78 2.20 -9.35
C THR A 54 9.09 0.84 -8.74
#